data_AF-A0A7K3Z757-F1
#
_entry.id   AF-A0A7K3Z757-F1
#
_cell.length_a   1.000
_cell.length_b   1.000
_cell.length_c   1.000
_cell.angle_alpha   90.00
_cell.angle_beta   90.00
_cell.angle_gamma   90.00
#
_symmetry.space_group_name_H-M   'P 1'
#
loop_
_entity.id
_entity.type
_entity.pdbx_description
1 polymer ?
#
loop_
_entity_poly.entity_id
_entity_poly.type
_entity_poly.pdbx_seq_one_letter_code
_entity_poly.pdbx_strand_id
1 'polypeptide(L)'
;AVSFRGADHNRSGVYAFDIRGSVDRFKAERGRGKIVKDNEDIFNLVDSFIICKNARATLYEEFSELATLYTIVTGLEITPEELRSAGERIQNIARLINLREGFTREDDTLPWKIMNSPLQGDNVDGAVVSQEELDLLLDDYYQARGWTDKGVPTKDKLKELGLEEYSKIIQRKEK
;
A
#
# COMPACT_ATOMS: atom_id res chain seq x y z
N ALA A 1 -2.08 2.93 -9.07
CA ALA A 1 -0.92 2.09 -9.43
C ALA A 1 -0.88 0.83 -8.56
N VAL A 2 -0.45 0.92 -7.30
CA VAL A 2 0.08 -0.24 -6.54
C VAL A 2 -0.91 -1.16 -5.81
N SER A 3 -2.22 -0.96 -5.96
CA SER A 3 -3.22 -1.81 -5.29
C SER A 3 -3.18 -3.23 -5.83
N PHE A 4 -3.01 -4.23 -4.96
CA PHE A 4 -2.82 -5.63 -5.37
C PHE A 4 -4.03 -6.25 -6.10
N ARG A 5 -5.22 -5.63 -6.04
CA ARG A 5 -6.41 -6.11 -6.75
C ARG A 5 -6.81 -5.25 -7.95
N GLY A 6 -5.90 -4.40 -8.41
CA GLY A 6 -6.16 -3.41 -9.45
C GLY A 6 -6.67 -2.08 -8.89
N ALA A 7 -7.12 -1.20 -9.78
CA ALA A 7 -7.45 0.20 -9.47
C ALA A 7 -8.64 0.31 -8.49
N ASP A 8 -8.33 0.53 -7.21
CA ASP A 8 -9.32 0.66 -6.15
C ASP A 8 -8.84 1.58 -5.03
N HIS A 9 -9.58 2.65 -4.80
CA HIS A 9 -9.29 3.64 -3.77
C HIS A 9 -9.54 3.10 -2.35
N ASN A 10 -10.40 2.09 -2.19
CA ASN A 10 -10.73 1.52 -0.88
C ASN A 10 -9.62 0.66 -0.29
N ARG A 11 -8.49 0.48 -0.97
CA ARG A 11 -7.36 -0.30 -0.45
C ARG A 11 -6.35 0.52 0.34
N SER A 12 -6.27 1.82 0.08
CA SER A 12 -5.34 2.72 0.78
C SER A 12 -6.00 3.98 1.32
N GLY A 13 -7.13 4.45 0.76
CA GLY A 13 -7.82 5.64 1.27
C GLY A 13 -7.00 6.94 1.24
N VAL A 14 -5.82 6.95 0.61
CA VAL A 14 -4.83 8.02 0.73
C VAL A 14 -5.23 9.34 0.10
N TYR A 15 -6.21 9.31 -0.81
CA TYR A 15 -6.81 10.52 -1.37
C TYR A 15 -7.36 11.47 -0.28
N ALA A 16 -7.64 10.95 0.93
CA ALA A 16 -8.04 11.76 2.06
C ALA A 16 -6.95 12.76 2.50
N PHE A 17 -5.67 12.41 2.37
CA PHE A 17 -4.56 13.32 2.69
C PHE A 17 -4.48 14.47 1.68
N ASP A 18 -4.72 14.19 0.40
CA ASP A 18 -4.78 15.20 -0.66
C ASP A 18 -5.97 16.16 -0.44
N ILE A 19 -7.15 15.62 -0.11
CA ILE A 19 -8.36 16.42 0.15
C ILE A 19 -8.20 17.29 1.40
N ARG A 20 -7.55 16.78 2.44
CA ARG A 20 -7.28 17.54 3.67
C ARG A 20 -6.20 18.60 3.50
N GLY A 21 -5.45 18.59 2.39
CA GLY A 21 -4.30 19.46 2.18
C GLY A 21 -3.13 19.14 3.11
N SER A 22 -3.09 17.93 3.67
CA SER A 22 -1.96 17.47 4.50
C SER A 22 -0.69 17.25 3.67
N VAL A 23 -0.87 17.12 2.36
CA VAL A 23 0.17 16.98 1.35
C VAL A 23 -0.17 17.87 0.16
N ASP A 24 0.86 18.31 -0.59
CA ASP A 24 0.65 18.99 -1.86
C ASP A 24 0.30 17.96 -2.94
N ARG A 25 -0.96 17.95 -3.37
CA ARG A 25 -1.51 17.01 -4.36
C ARG A 25 -1.00 17.23 -5.78
N PHE A 26 -0.29 18.34 -6.04
CA PHE A 26 0.29 18.66 -7.34
C PHE A 26 1.79 18.41 -7.40
N LYS A 27 2.38 17.83 -6.34
CA LYS A 27 3.81 17.51 -6.28
C LYS A 27 4.02 16.04 -5.98
N ALA A 28 4.69 15.37 -6.91
CA ALA A 28 5.32 14.09 -6.63
C ALA A 28 6.61 14.31 -5.85
N GLU A 29 6.67 13.78 -4.63
CA GLU A 29 7.83 13.87 -3.76
C GLU A 29 7.98 12.60 -2.92
N ARG A 30 9.17 12.38 -2.38
CA ARG A 30 9.44 11.25 -1.48
C ARG A 30 8.68 11.39 -0.16
N GLY A 31 8.43 10.25 0.49
CA GLY A 31 7.60 10.13 1.69
C GLY A 31 6.14 9.77 1.41
N ARG A 32 5.66 9.92 0.18
CA ARG A 32 4.30 9.53 -0.22
C ARG A 32 4.10 8.01 -0.15
N GLY A 33 5.11 7.24 -0.53
CA GLY A 33 5.12 5.78 -0.47
C GLY A 33 4.89 5.25 0.94
N LYS A 34 5.49 5.89 1.97
CA LYS A 34 5.25 5.52 3.37
C LYS A 34 3.80 5.75 3.80
N ILE A 35 3.20 6.87 3.40
CA ILE A 35 1.78 7.17 3.69
C ILE A 35 0.87 6.08 3.10
N VAL A 36 1.12 5.70 1.84
CA VAL A 36 0.38 4.61 1.17
C VAL A 36 0.57 3.29 1.89
N LYS A 37 1.82 2.90 2.17
CA LYS A 37 2.14 1.66 2.90
C LYS A 37 1.38 1.57 4.22
N ASP A 38 1.52 2.59 5.06
CA ASP A 38 0.96 2.58 6.41
C ASP A 38 -0.57 2.49 6.38
N ASN A 39 -1.22 3.19 5.44
CA ASN A 39 -2.68 3.13 5.29
C ASN A 39 -3.19 1.79 4.72
N GLU A 40 -2.47 1.21 3.75
CA GLU A 40 -2.83 -0.11 3.23
C GLU A 40 -2.71 -1.20 4.30
N ASP A 41 -1.71 -1.11 5.17
CA ASP A 41 -1.48 -2.10 6.24
C ASP A 41 -2.61 -2.08 7.27
N ILE A 42 -3.08 -0.89 7.67
CA ILE A 42 -4.26 -0.79 8.54
C ILE A 42 -5.54 -1.20 7.80
N PHE A 43 -5.69 -0.88 6.52
CA PHE A 43 -6.86 -1.30 5.73
C PHE A 43 -6.91 -2.81 5.49
N ASN A 44 -5.77 -3.49 5.43
CA ASN A 44 -5.71 -4.95 5.45
C ASN A 44 -6.32 -5.54 6.71
N LEU A 45 -6.06 -4.93 7.86
CA LEU A 45 -6.62 -5.37 9.14
C LEU A 45 -8.13 -5.09 9.21
N VAL A 46 -8.55 -3.89 8.83
CA VAL A 46 -9.97 -3.50 8.77
C VAL A 46 -10.76 -4.44 7.87
N ASP A 47 -10.23 -4.79 6.69
CA ASP A 47 -10.85 -5.77 5.79
C ASP A 47 -10.87 -7.18 6.40
N SER A 48 -9.80 -7.59 7.07
CA SER A 48 -9.71 -8.91 7.72
C SER A 48 -10.70 -9.05 8.89
N PHE A 49 -10.95 -7.96 9.62
CA PHE A 49 -11.91 -7.91 10.72
C PHE A 49 -13.34 -7.65 10.24
N ILE A 50 -13.53 -7.41 8.93
CA ILE A 50 -14.82 -7.09 8.32
C ILE A 50 -15.45 -5.84 8.97
N ILE A 51 -14.60 -4.89 9.36
CA ILE A 51 -15.02 -3.59 9.88
C ILE A 51 -15.32 -2.68 8.69
N CYS A 52 -16.47 -2.03 8.69
CA CYS A 52 -16.81 -1.09 7.63
C CYS A 52 -15.79 0.06 7.58
N LYS A 53 -15.17 0.29 6.42
CA LYS A 53 -14.17 1.36 6.24
C LYS A 53 -14.70 2.76 6.53
N ASN A 54 -16.01 2.99 6.50
CA ASN A 54 -16.59 4.28 6.89
C ASN A 54 -16.54 4.51 8.41
N ALA A 55 -16.37 3.46 9.21
CA ALA A 55 -16.10 3.56 10.64
C ALA A 55 -14.63 3.90 10.94
N ARG A 56 -13.73 4.00 9.94
CA ARG A 56 -12.30 4.29 10.19
C ARG A 56 -12.04 5.58 10.98
N ALA A 57 -12.93 6.56 10.86
CA ALA A 57 -12.84 7.82 11.62
C ALA A 57 -13.13 7.65 13.13
N THR A 58 -13.52 6.45 13.57
CA THR A 58 -13.75 6.11 14.97
C THR A 58 -12.62 5.29 15.58
N LEU A 59 -11.56 4.98 14.82
CA LEU A 59 -10.34 4.35 15.31
C LEU A 59 -9.31 5.45 15.59
N TYR A 60 -9.14 5.83 16.86
CA TYR A 60 -8.25 6.94 17.25
C TYR A 60 -6.85 6.43 17.59
N GLU A 61 -6.77 5.27 18.23
CA GLU A 61 -5.52 4.55 18.47
C GLU A 61 -5.57 3.20 17.73
N GLU A 62 -5.52 3.30 16.40
CA GLU A 62 -5.89 2.23 15.47
C GLU A 62 -5.39 0.84 15.85
N PHE A 63 -4.09 0.66 16.11
CA PHE A 63 -3.53 -0.66 16.41
C PHE A 63 -3.84 -1.15 17.83
N SER A 64 -3.86 -0.28 18.84
CA SER A 64 -4.17 -0.68 20.23
C SER A 64 -5.65 -1.03 20.39
N GLU A 65 -6.53 -0.23 19.79
CA GLU A 65 -7.98 -0.46 19.79
C GLU A 65 -8.32 -1.75 19.04
N LEU A 66 -7.73 -1.98 17.85
CA LEU A 66 -7.96 -3.21 17.08
C LEU A 66 -7.38 -4.45 17.80
N ALA A 67 -6.20 -4.36 18.42
CA ALA A 67 -5.64 -5.47 19.19
C ALA A 67 -6.52 -5.83 20.41
N THR A 68 -7.03 -4.81 21.10
CA THR A 68 -7.98 -4.99 22.21
C THR A 68 -9.27 -5.64 21.74
N LEU A 69 -9.85 -5.13 20.64
CA LEU A 69 -11.06 -5.69 20.05
C LEU A 69 -10.87 -7.16 19.64
N TYR A 70 -9.77 -7.47 18.96
CA TYR A 70 -9.42 -8.83 18.56
C TYR A 70 -9.34 -9.77 19.76
N THR A 71 -8.64 -9.34 20.83
CA THR A 71 -8.46 -10.15 22.04
C THR A 71 -9.80 -10.39 22.74
N ILE A 72 -10.64 -9.36 22.88
CA ILE A 72 -11.96 -9.48 23.53
C ILE A 72 -12.89 -10.41 22.75
N VAL A 73 -12.90 -10.32 21.41
CA VAL A 73 -13.83 -11.07 20.56
C VAL A 73 -13.39 -12.53 20.39
N THR A 74 -12.08 -12.78 20.22
CA THR A 74 -11.56 -14.11 19.88
C THR A 74 -11.05 -14.89 21.10
N GLY A 75 -10.72 -14.21 22.20
CA GLY A 75 -10.01 -14.77 23.34
C GLY A 75 -8.52 -15.05 23.09
N LEU A 76 -7.99 -14.66 21.93
CA LEU A 76 -6.57 -14.81 21.58
C LEU A 76 -5.83 -13.50 21.81
N GLU A 77 -4.82 -13.51 22.66
CA GLU A 77 -3.99 -12.33 22.91
C GLU A 77 -3.16 -11.97 21.67
N ILE A 78 -3.13 -10.68 21.35
CA ILE A 78 -2.26 -10.13 20.32
C ILE A 78 -1.80 -8.73 20.73
N THR A 79 -0.54 -8.42 20.46
CA THR A 79 0.01 -7.08 20.67
C THR A 79 -0.27 -6.16 19.46
N PRO A 80 -0.29 -4.83 19.65
CA PRO A 80 -0.40 -3.87 18.54
C PRO A 80 0.69 -4.06 17.47
N GLU A 81 1.91 -4.42 17.87
CA GLU A 81 3.06 -4.65 16.99
C GLU A 81 2.90 -5.93 16.15
N GLU A 82 2.40 -7.00 16.75
CA GLU A 82 2.06 -8.24 16.03
C GLU A 82 0.95 -7.99 15.01
N LEU A 83 -0.06 -7.21 15.40
CA LEU A 83 -1.16 -6.84 14.51
C LEU A 83 -0.68 -5.96 13.35
N ARG A 84 0.19 -4.98 13.61
CA ARG A 84 0.85 -4.18 12.56
C ARG A 84 1.61 -5.06 11.58
N SER A 85 2.38 -6.01 12.10
CA SER A 85 3.13 -6.97 11.29
C SER A 85 2.19 -7.86 10.45
N ALA A 86 1.02 -8.23 10.99
CA ALA A 86 0.01 -8.99 10.25
C ALA A 86 -0.58 -8.18 9.08
N GLY A 87 -0.87 -6.89 9.27
CA GLY A 87 -1.34 -5.99 8.21
C GLY A 87 -0.35 -5.89 7.03
N GLU A 88 0.94 -5.72 7.34
CA GLU A 88 2.01 -5.69 6.34
C GLU A 88 2.23 -7.06 5.66
N ARG A 89 2.10 -8.15 6.42
CA ARG A 89 2.18 -9.53 5.91
C ARG A 89 1.12 -9.80 4.85
N ILE A 90 -0.13 -9.36 5.08
CA ILE A 90 -1.23 -9.52 4.11
C ILE A 90 -0.89 -8.84 2.78
N GLN A 91 -0.38 -7.61 2.80
CA GLN A 91 0.00 -6.91 1.57
C GLN A 91 1.11 -7.68 0.83
N ASN A 92 2.12 -8.16 1.54
CA ASN A 92 3.24 -8.88 0.94
C ASN A 92 2.80 -10.24 0.36
N ILE A 93 1.92 -10.98 1.03
CA ILE A 93 1.33 -12.20 0.48
C ILE A 93 0.56 -11.90 -0.81
N ALA A 94 -0.27 -10.86 -0.83
CA ALA A 94 -1.02 -10.47 -2.02
C ALA A 94 -0.07 -10.10 -3.18
N ARG A 95 1.01 -9.36 -2.89
CA ARG A 95 2.05 -9.07 -3.88
C ARG A 95 2.72 -10.34 -4.39
N LEU A 96 3.07 -11.29 -3.52
CA LEU A 96 3.68 -12.56 -3.90
C LEU A 96 2.76 -13.40 -4.81
N ILE A 97 1.45 -13.41 -4.54
CA ILE A 97 0.46 -14.06 -5.41
C ILE A 97 0.50 -13.41 -6.80
N ASN A 98 0.41 -12.08 -6.88
CA ASN A 98 0.47 -11.38 -8.16
C ASN A 98 1.78 -11.65 -8.91
N LEU A 99 2.92 -11.60 -8.22
CA LEU A 99 4.22 -11.92 -8.82
C LEU A 99 4.25 -13.34 -9.36
N ARG A 100 3.73 -14.33 -8.61
CA ARG A 100 3.63 -15.73 -9.07
C ARG A 100 2.87 -15.83 -10.39
N GLU A 101 1.78 -15.07 -10.53
CA GLU A 101 0.94 -15.04 -11.73
C GLU A 101 1.50 -14.16 -12.87
N GLY A 102 2.68 -13.57 -12.70
CA GLY A 102 3.37 -12.83 -13.76
C GLY A 102 3.29 -11.31 -13.65
N PHE A 103 2.64 -10.76 -12.62
CA PHE A 103 2.63 -9.32 -12.37
C PHE A 103 4.05 -8.79 -12.16
N THR A 104 4.31 -7.57 -12.61
CA THR A 104 5.60 -6.88 -12.54
C THR A 104 5.42 -5.39 -12.20
N ARG A 105 6.51 -4.64 -12.13
CA ARG A 105 6.46 -3.17 -12.03
C ARG A 105 5.72 -2.52 -13.20
N GLU A 106 5.78 -3.09 -14.40
CA GLU A 106 5.15 -2.51 -15.59
C GLU A 106 3.62 -2.43 -15.45
N ASP A 107 3.04 -3.31 -14.65
CA ASP A 107 1.62 -3.34 -14.34
C ASP A 107 1.20 -2.31 -13.28
N ASP A 108 2.15 -1.78 -12.49
CA ASP A 108 1.92 -0.73 -11.50
C ASP A 108 1.82 0.66 -12.17
N THR A 109 0.92 0.80 -13.14
CA THR A 109 0.76 2.02 -13.96
C THR A 109 -0.54 2.79 -13.67
N LEU A 110 -0.77 3.87 -14.41
CA LEU A 110 -1.98 4.67 -14.41
C LEU A 110 -2.68 4.61 -15.78
N PRO A 111 -4.00 4.84 -15.84
CA PRO A 111 -4.70 4.92 -17.13
C PRO A 111 -4.10 6.02 -18.02
N TRP A 112 -3.95 5.74 -19.32
CA TRP A 112 -3.36 6.67 -20.30
C TRP A 112 -3.88 8.10 -20.18
N LYS A 113 -5.20 8.26 -19.96
CA LYS A 113 -5.86 9.57 -19.83
C LYS A 113 -5.28 10.40 -18.68
N ILE A 114 -4.94 9.79 -17.54
CA ILE A 114 -4.38 10.49 -16.38
C ILE A 114 -2.98 11.05 -16.68
N MET A 115 -2.24 10.37 -17.55
CA MET A 115 -0.86 10.72 -17.89
C MET A 115 -0.74 11.62 -19.12
N ASN A 116 -1.77 11.67 -19.98
CA ASN A 116 -1.67 12.29 -21.31
C ASN A 116 -2.80 13.28 -21.64
N SER A 117 -3.82 13.41 -20.78
CA SER A 117 -4.92 14.36 -20.97
C SER A 117 -4.85 15.44 -19.90
N PRO A 118 -4.21 16.59 -20.17
CA PRO A 118 -4.13 17.68 -19.22
C PRO A 118 -5.50 18.13 -18.74
N LEU A 119 -5.61 18.37 -17.44
CA LEU A 119 -6.83 18.91 -16.87
C LEU A 119 -7.02 20.37 -17.31
N GLN A 120 -8.28 20.78 -17.39
CA GLN A 120 -8.68 22.17 -17.60
C GLN A 120 -9.38 22.68 -16.34
N GLY A 121 -8.95 23.83 -15.82
CA GLY A 121 -9.60 24.50 -14.69
C GLY A 121 -8.66 25.34 -13.84
N ASP A 122 -9.23 26.29 -13.10
CA ASP A 122 -8.50 27.41 -12.47
C ASP A 122 -7.18 27.06 -11.76
N ASN A 123 -7.16 25.98 -10.97
CA ASN A 123 -5.99 25.58 -10.16
C ASN A 123 -5.40 24.21 -10.56
N VAL A 124 -5.83 23.66 -11.70
CA VAL A 124 -5.43 22.33 -12.19
C VAL A 124 -5.03 22.36 -13.65
N ASP A 125 -5.04 23.52 -14.30
CA ASP A 125 -4.81 23.66 -15.73
C ASP A 125 -3.45 23.10 -16.11
N GLY A 126 -3.42 22.21 -17.09
CA GLY A 126 -2.20 21.56 -17.54
C GLY A 126 -1.73 20.37 -16.68
N ALA A 127 -2.36 20.10 -15.54
CA ALA A 127 -1.92 19.02 -14.65
C ALA A 127 -2.11 17.64 -15.30
N VAL A 128 -1.04 16.86 -15.28
CA VAL A 128 -0.95 15.43 -15.65
C VAL A 128 0.00 14.76 -14.67
N VAL A 129 -0.05 13.43 -14.57
CA VAL A 129 1.01 12.67 -13.88
C VAL A 129 1.99 12.19 -14.95
N SER A 130 3.19 12.76 -14.96
CA SER A 130 4.26 12.32 -15.86
C SER A 130 4.79 10.94 -15.49
N GLN A 131 5.47 10.27 -16.43
CA GLN A 131 6.11 9.00 -16.17
C GLN A 131 7.20 9.12 -15.09
N GLU A 132 7.97 10.21 -15.12
CA GLU A 132 9.03 10.50 -14.13
C GLU A 132 8.46 10.65 -12.71
N GLU A 133 7.33 11.34 -12.56
CA GLU A 133 6.63 11.47 -11.28
C GLU A 133 6.07 10.14 -10.80
N LEU A 134 5.48 9.35 -11.69
CA LEU A 134 4.99 8.01 -11.35
C LEU A 134 6.14 7.11 -10.88
N ASP A 135 7.26 7.09 -11.61
CA ASP A 135 8.42 6.27 -11.24
C ASP A 135 9.03 6.69 -9.90
N LEU A 136 9.13 8.00 -9.64
CA LEU A 136 9.57 8.51 -8.34
C LEU A 136 8.68 8.00 -7.19
N LEU A 137 7.36 8.04 -7.37
CA LEU A 137 6.39 7.61 -6.36
C LEU A 137 6.39 6.08 -6.19
N LEU A 138 6.57 5.32 -7.26
CA LEU A 138 6.72 3.86 -7.20
C LEU A 138 8.00 3.46 -6.45
N ASP A 139 9.13 4.11 -6.75
CA ASP A 139 10.40 3.85 -6.07
C ASP A 139 10.30 4.14 -4.57
N ASP A 140 9.68 5.25 -4.21
CA ASP A 140 9.45 5.63 -2.82
C ASP A 140 8.55 4.62 -2.10
N TYR A 141 7.49 4.12 -2.77
CA TYR A 141 6.62 3.09 -2.23
C TYR A 141 7.32 1.74 -2.06
N TYR A 142 8.07 1.28 -3.07
CA TYR A 142 8.82 0.02 -2.99
C TYR A 142 9.89 0.07 -1.91
N GLN A 143 10.59 1.20 -1.79
CA GLN A 143 11.54 1.41 -0.71
C GLN A 143 10.86 1.33 0.67
N ALA A 144 9.71 2.00 0.85
CA ALA A 144 8.95 1.94 2.11
C ALA A 144 8.49 0.51 2.44
N ARG A 145 8.18 -0.29 1.42
CA ARG A 145 7.78 -1.69 1.54
C ARG A 145 8.94 -2.66 1.78
N GLY A 146 10.20 -2.23 1.65
CA GLY A 146 11.36 -3.12 1.69
C GLY A 146 11.43 -4.04 0.46
N TRP A 147 10.96 -3.55 -0.68
CA TRP A 147 11.00 -4.23 -1.97
C TRP A 147 12.16 -3.71 -2.83
N THR A 148 12.51 -4.48 -3.84
CA THR A 148 13.45 -4.05 -4.89
C THR A 148 12.81 -2.98 -5.79
N ASP A 149 13.63 -2.31 -6.61
CA ASP A 149 13.19 -1.38 -7.66
C ASP A 149 12.21 -2.02 -8.66
N LYS A 150 12.25 -3.34 -8.84
CA LYS A 150 11.30 -4.13 -9.65
C LYS A 150 9.98 -4.43 -8.93
N GLY A 151 9.77 -3.91 -7.71
CA GLY A 151 8.57 -4.15 -6.92
C GLY A 151 8.46 -5.60 -6.41
N VAL A 152 9.60 -6.23 -6.13
CA VAL A 152 9.68 -7.60 -5.59
C VAL A 152 10.10 -7.54 -4.12
N PRO A 153 9.34 -8.13 -3.17
CA PRO A 153 9.77 -8.23 -1.79
C PRO A 153 11.15 -8.87 -1.65
N THR A 154 12.02 -8.28 -0.83
CA THR A 154 13.36 -8.81 -0.57
C THR A 154 13.31 -10.04 0.35
N LYS A 155 14.34 -10.90 0.30
CA LYS A 155 14.46 -12.03 1.24
C LYS A 155 14.43 -11.62 2.70
N ASP A 156 15.07 -10.50 3.03
CA ASP A 156 15.08 -9.96 4.40
C ASP A 156 13.67 -9.55 4.82
N LYS A 157 12.91 -8.88 3.94
CA LYS A 157 11.50 -8.55 4.19
C LYS A 157 10.62 -9.79 4.32
N LEU A 158 10.84 -10.83 3.53
CA LEU A 158 10.12 -12.10 3.69
C LEU A 158 10.42 -12.74 5.05
N LYS A 159 11.69 -12.73 5.48
CA LYS A 159 12.10 -13.23 6.78
C LYS A 159 11.49 -12.46 7.95
N GLU A 160 11.54 -11.13 7.88
CA GLU A 160 10.93 -10.23 8.86
C GLU A 160 9.44 -10.53 9.06
N LEU A 161 8.72 -10.85 7.98
CA LEU A 161 7.28 -11.10 8.01
C LEU A 161 6.90 -12.57 8.21
N GLY A 162 7.85 -13.50 8.36
CA GLY A 162 7.57 -14.93 8.51
C GLY A 162 7.03 -15.58 7.23
N LEU A 163 7.53 -15.15 6.07
CA LEU A 163 7.11 -15.56 4.72
C LEU A 163 8.24 -16.27 3.95
N GLU A 164 9.28 -16.77 4.63
CA GLU A 164 10.47 -17.36 4.01
C GLU A 164 10.14 -18.57 3.12
N GLU A 165 9.09 -19.31 3.46
CA GLU A 165 8.61 -20.45 2.67
C GLU A 165 8.26 -20.07 1.22
N TYR A 166 7.89 -18.81 0.98
CA TYR A 166 7.54 -18.27 -0.34
C TYR A 166 8.74 -17.71 -1.11
N SER A 167 9.97 -17.80 -0.58
CA SER A 167 11.18 -17.26 -1.22
C SER A 167 11.42 -17.79 -2.64
N LYS A 168 10.92 -19.00 -2.96
CA LYS A 168 11.01 -19.57 -4.32
C LYS A 168 10.31 -18.72 -5.39
N ILE A 169 9.26 -17.98 -5.02
CA ILE A 169 8.52 -17.10 -5.93
C ILE A 169 9.43 -15.96 -6.45
N ILE A 170 10.31 -15.46 -5.59
CA ILE A 170 11.15 -14.28 -5.90
C ILE A 170 12.52 -14.64 -6.50
N GLN A 171 13.00 -15.89 -6.37
CA GLN A 171 14.34 -16.32 -6.81
C GLN A 171 14.66 -16.04 -8.29
N ARG A 172 13.66 -15.98 -9.17
CA ARG A 172 13.85 -15.69 -10.61
C ARG A 172 13.53 -14.24 -10.99
N LYS A 173 13.00 -13.45 -10.06
CA LYS A 173 12.53 -12.08 -10.28
C LYS A 173 13.44 -11.01 -9.67
N GLU A 174 14.35 -11.43 -8.78
CA GLU A 174 15.41 -10.57 -8.21
C GLU A 174 16.56 -10.28 -9.21
N LYS A 175 16.75 -11.11 -10.24
CA LYS A 175 17.75 -10.89 -11.30
C LYS A 175 17.27 -9.86 -12.30
#